data_AF-A0A7C8AI08-F1
#
_entry.id   AF-A0A7C8AI08-F1
#
_cell.length_a   1.000
_cell.length_b   1.000
_cell.length_c   1.000
_cell.angle_alpha   90.00
_cell.angle_beta   90.00
_cell.angle_gamma   90.00
#
_symmetry.space_group_name_H-M   'P 1'
#
loop_
_entity.id
_entity.type
_entity.pdbx_description
1 polymer ?
#
loop_
_entity_poly.entity_id
_entity_poly.type
_entity_poly.pdbx_seq_one_letter_code
_entity_poly.pdbx_strand_id
1 'polypeptide(L)'
;METGLFLVVLILYTSAAVVGVRRLSRGRDRCGWLLTALIALGVSLESLILVFRAIVTGSFPLTGLFESMIFLTVALGLTFLVFSAAVRQVWFGAVMAPLIWTTALLSGLVAQPASRLQSAAQTPWVIAHGMAMVLAAGMIGLAAGTAALFLVSRRRLKHKQLQKLLGRMPSIEKLEDMNLFGLRACLVLMTFGLVTGIGTAMVRSAVLGISAFEWLIDAKIVLIGVVWLLLAFILGFRKAAALKGRVTAWITVAAFLLIMFAFVGTAIFCGSKHDFRADKTNRIETRQ
;
A
#
# COMPACT_ATOMS: atom_id res chain seq x y z
N MET A 1 20.46 11.51 11.15
CA MET A 1 20.26 10.13 11.64
C MET A 1 19.16 9.41 10.84
N GLU A 2 17.97 10.00 10.69
CA GLU A 2 16.82 9.39 9.98
C GLU A 2 17.14 8.97 8.54
N THR A 3 17.80 9.82 7.75
CA THR A 3 18.18 9.51 6.36
C THR A 3 19.13 8.32 6.27
N GLY A 4 20.11 8.22 7.18
CA GLY A 4 21.04 7.09 7.21
C GLY A 4 20.34 5.77 7.53
N LEU A 5 19.43 5.78 8.51
CA LEU A 5 18.63 4.62 8.88
C LEU A 5 17.72 4.17 7.72
N PHE A 6 17.10 5.12 7.02
CA PHE A 6 16.27 4.86 5.86
C PHE A 6 17.05 4.27 4.67
N LEU A 7 18.29 4.73 4.43
CA LEU A 7 19.16 4.12 3.41
C LEU A 7 19.50 2.67 3.74
N VAL A 8 19.73 2.35 5.02
CA VAL A 8 19.94 0.97 5.47
C VAL A 8 18.69 0.12 5.19
N VAL A 9 17.50 0.63 5.50
CA VAL A 9 16.22 -0.03 5.17
C VAL A 9 16.12 -0.32 3.67
N LEU A 10 16.43 0.66 2.81
CA LEU A 10 16.40 0.48 1.36
C LEU A 10 17.37 -0.60 0.89
N ILE A 11 18.58 -0.67 1.46
CA ILE A 11 19.56 -1.72 1.13
C ILE A 11 19.03 -3.10 1.56
N LEU A 12 18.42 -3.20 2.74
CA LEU A 12 17.82 -4.44 3.24
C LEU A 12 16.69 -4.91 2.34
N TYR A 13 15.77 -4.03 1.95
CA TYR A 13 14.66 -4.38 1.07
C TYR A 13 15.10 -4.65 -0.37
N THR A 14 16.14 -3.98 -0.87
CA THR A 14 16.75 -4.31 -2.17
C THR A 14 17.33 -5.72 -2.12
N SER A 15 18.06 -6.04 -1.05
CA SER A 15 18.61 -7.38 -0.82
C SER A 15 17.50 -8.43 -0.72
N ALA A 16 16.41 -8.13 0.01
CA ALA A 16 15.25 -9.00 0.14
C ALA A 16 14.56 -9.25 -1.21
N ALA A 17 14.35 -8.20 -2.02
CA ALA A 17 13.77 -8.33 -3.36
C ALA A 17 14.64 -9.22 -4.27
N VAL A 18 15.96 -9.00 -4.27
CA VAL A 18 16.91 -9.83 -5.04
C VAL A 18 16.87 -11.29 -4.57
N VAL A 19 16.87 -11.54 -3.26
CA VAL A 19 16.78 -12.90 -2.71
C VAL A 19 15.45 -13.55 -3.06
N GLY A 20 14.33 -12.84 -2.91
CA GLY A 20 12.99 -13.33 -3.23
C GLY A 20 12.88 -13.78 -4.70
N VAL A 21 13.32 -12.94 -5.64
CA VAL A 21 13.32 -13.26 -7.07
C VAL A 21 14.28 -14.41 -7.40
N ARG A 22 15.49 -14.44 -6.82
CA ARG A 22 16.47 -15.52 -7.02
C ARG A 22 15.99 -16.86 -6.45
N ARG A 23 15.24 -16.87 -5.35
CA ARG A 23 14.68 -18.11 -4.79
C ARG A 23 13.65 -18.73 -5.74
N LEU A 24 12.85 -17.90 -6.41
CA LEU A 24 11.90 -18.36 -7.44
C LEU A 24 12.62 -19.03 -8.63
N SER A 25 13.79 -18.53 -9.03
CA SER A 25 14.56 -19.10 -10.15
C SER A 25 15.40 -20.33 -9.77
N ARG A 26 15.97 -20.38 -8.56
CA ARG A 26 16.87 -21.46 -8.11
C ARG A 26 16.18 -22.63 -7.42
N GLY A 27 14.94 -22.46 -6.94
CA GLY A 27 14.11 -23.55 -6.40
C GLY A 27 14.66 -24.26 -5.16
N ARG A 28 15.64 -23.67 -4.45
CA ARG A 28 16.20 -24.17 -3.20
C ARG A 28 15.72 -23.30 -2.04
N ASP A 29 15.16 -23.94 -1.01
CA ASP A 29 14.66 -23.25 0.19
C ASP A 29 15.76 -22.90 1.20
N ARG A 30 17.03 -23.16 0.87
CA ARG A 30 18.16 -22.96 1.80
C ARG A 30 18.34 -21.52 2.30
N CYS A 31 17.73 -20.54 1.63
CA CYS A 31 17.77 -19.12 2.00
C CYS A 31 16.39 -18.54 2.36
N GLY A 32 15.40 -19.38 2.71
CA GLY A 32 14.09 -18.89 3.13
C GLY A 32 14.16 -18.02 4.39
N TRP A 33 14.91 -18.49 5.39
CA TRP A 33 15.14 -17.75 6.63
C TRP A 33 15.84 -16.42 6.40
N LEU A 34 16.76 -16.33 5.43
CA LEU A 34 17.47 -15.08 5.10
C LEU A 34 16.50 -14.01 4.58
N LEU A 35 15.57 -14.40 3.69
CA LEU A 35 14.55 -13.47 3.19
C LEU A 35 13.68 -12.94 4.35
N THR A 36 13.24 -13.84 5.22
CA THR A 36 12.44 -13.49 6.40
C THR A 36 13.21 -12.58 7.35
N ALA A 37 14.49 -12.87 7.60
CA ALA A 37 15.36 -12.05 8.44
C ALA A 37 15.57 -10.64 7.87
N LEU A 38 15.81 -10.52 6.56
CA LEU A 38 15.97 -9.22 5.89
C LEU A 38 14.70 -8.37 6.00
N ILE A 39 13.52 -8.97 5.76
CA ILE A 39 12.24 -8.25 5.88
C ILE A 39 11.95 -7.90 7.34
N ALA A 40 12.17 -8.81 8.28
CA ALA A 40 11.98 -8.55 9.71
C ALA A 40 12.88 -7.42 10.21
N LEU A 41 14.14 -7.38 9.79
CA LEU A 41 15.05 -6.31 10.14
C LEU A 41 14.60 -4.98 9.53
N GLY A 42 14.24 -4.96 8.24
CA GLY A 42 13.70 -3.76 7.58
C GLY A 42 12.47 -3.19 8.30
N VAL A 43 11.50 -4.06 8.61
CA VAL A 43 10.27 -3.69 9.35
C VAL A 43 10.60 -3.13 10.73
N SER A 44 11.56 -3.73 11.42
CA SER A 44 11.99 -3.27 12.75
C SER A 44 12.61 -1.87 12.70
N LEU A 45 13.46 -1.62 11.71
CA LEU A 45 14.10 -0.31 11.50
C LEU A 45 13.09 0.76 11.05
N GLU A 46 12.15 0.43 10.16
CA GLU A 46 11.08 1.36 9.78
C GLU A 46 10.13 1.67 10.93
N SER A 47 9.82 0.67 11.76
CA SER A 47 9.03 0.88 12.98
C SER A 47 9.75 1.82 13.94
N LEU A 48 11.08 1.68 14.07
CA LEU A 48 11.91 2.60 14.85
C LEU A 48 11.92 4.02 14.26
N ILE A 49 11.98 4.16 12.92
CA ILE A 49 11.80 5.45 12.25
C ILE A 49 10.46 6.06 12.67
N LEU A 50 9.35 5.33 12.52
CA LEU A 50 8.01 5.82 12.90
C LEU A 50 7.93 6.25 14.38
N VAL A 51 8.58 5.54 15.30
CA VAL A 51 8.66 5.94 16.71
C VAL A 51 9.40 7.26 16.88
N PHE A 52 10.56 7.43 16.25
CA PHE A 52 11.27 8.72 16.30
C PHE A 52 10.44 9.85 15.67
N ARG A 53 9.77 9.57 14.56
CA ARG A 53 8.86 10.53 13.92
C ARG A 53 7.74 10.92 14.87
N ALA A 54 7.11 9.98 15.56
CA ALA A 54 6.05 10.25 16.52
C ALA A 54 6.50 11.15 17.67
N ILE A 55 7.74 10.97 18.15
CA ILE A 55 8.34 11.81 19.20
C ILE A 55 8.60 13.23 18.66
N VAL A 56 9.18 13.35 17.47
CA VAL A 56 9.52 14.65 16.86
C VAL A 56 8.26 15.44 16.49
N THR A 57 7.25 14.78 15.92
CA THR A 57 6.01 15.44 15.50
C THR A 57 5.00 15.58 16.62
N GLY A 58 5.20 14.94 17.78
CA GLY A 58 4.26 14.93 18.90
C GLY A 58 2.89 14.37 18.51
N SER A 59 2.83 13.51 17.50
CA SER A 59 1.58 13.02 16.89
C SER A 59 1.74 11.60 16.37
N PHE A 60 0.62 10.92 16.12
CA PHE A 60 0.68 9.61 15.46
C PHE A 60 1.24 9.74 14.03
N PRO A 61 2.27 8.96 13.65
CA PRO A 61 3.01 9.13 12.40
C PRO A 61 2.26 8.48 11.23
N LEU A 62 1.14 9.08 10.85
CA LEU A 62 0.29 8.56 9.76
C LEU A 62 -0.34 9.68 8.91
N THR A 63 0.08 10.92 9.14
CA THR A 63 -0.65 12.10 8.67
C THR A 63 0.09 12.77 7.52
N GLY A 64 1.43 12.68 7.52
CA GLY A 64 2.27 13.00 6.39
C GLY A 64 2.35 11.86 5.37
N LEU A 65 2.67 12.21 4.12
CA LEU A 65 2.83 11.26 3.03
C LEU A 65 3.98 10.27 3.32
N PHE A 66 5.10 10.78 3.84
CA PHE A 66 6.29 9.98 4.13
C PHE A 66 5.98 8.93 5.20
N GLU A 67 5.40 9.37 6.31
CA GLU A 67 5.04 8.50 7.42
C GLU A 67 3.98 7.47 7.00
N SER A 68 2.98 7.87 6.20
CA SER A 68 1.97 6.95 5.67
C SER A 68 2.55 5.88 4.75
N MET A 69 3.52 6.23 3.91
CA MET A 69 4.19 5.28 3.01
C MET A 69 5.11 4.32 3.76
N ILE A 70 5.82 4.80 4.79
CA ILE A 70 6.58 3.93 5.70
C ILE A 70 5.63 3.00 6.45
N PHE A 71 4.52 3.51 6.97
CA PHE A 71 3.51 2.70 7.65
C PHE A 71 2.93 1.62 6.71
N LEU A 72 2.70 1.95 5.43
CA LEU A 72 2.30 0.97 4.41
C LEU A 72 3.37 -0.11 4.20
N THR A 73 4.64 0.29 4.15
CA THR A 73 5.76 -0.63 3.98
C THR A 73 5.88 -1.59 5.17
N VAL A 74 5.74 -1.06 6.40
CA VAL A 74 5.64 -1.86 7.64
C VAL A 74 4.45 -2.82 7.59
N ALA A 75 3.26 -2.34 7.21
CA ALA A 75 2.07 -3.18 7.11
C ALA A 75 2.23 -4.32 6.09
N LEU A 76 2.82 -4.04 4.92
CA LEU A 76 3.16 -5.05 3.91
C LEU A 76 4.20 -6.04 4.42
N GLY A 77 5.24 -5.57 5.13
CA GLY A 77 6.26 -6.39 5.75
C GLY A 77 5.70 -7.31 6.83
N LEU A 78 4.86 -6.79 7.73
CA LEU A 78 4.15 -7.60 8.74
C LEU A 78 3.22 -8.62 8.09
N THR A 79 2.48 -8.23 7.06
CA THR A 79 1.67 -9.17 6.26
C THR A 79 2.54 -10.28 5.69
N PHE A 80 3.71 -9.95 5.12
CA PHE A 80 4.64 -10.96 4.66
C PHE A 80 5.09 -11.87 5.81
N LEU A 81 5.50 -11.34 6.96
CA LEU A 81 5.99 -12.15 8.08
C LEU A 81 4.91 -13.11 8.61
N VAL A 82 3.69 -12.62 8.85
CA VAL A 82 2.56 -13.43 9.32
C VAL A 82 2.20 -14.53 8.33
N PHE A 83 2.04 -14.18 7.06
CA PHE A 83 1.62 -15.15 6.04
C PHE A 83 2.77 -16.03 5.54
N SER A 84 4.04 -15.64 5.71
CA SER A 84 5.19 -16.46 5.27
C SER A 84 5.22 -17.81 5.99
N ALA A 85 4.85 -17.83 7.28
CA ALA A 85 4.75 -19.03 8.09
C ALA A 85 3.56 -19.93 7.70
N ALA A 86 2.44 -19.34 7.29
CA ALA A 86 1.24 -20.09 6.89
C ALA A 86 1.30 -20.58 5.44
N VAL A 87 1.79 -19.75 4.52
CA VAL A 87 1.87 -20.05 3.09
C VAL A 87 3.03 -21.01 2.81
N ARG A 88 4.20 -20.83 3.44
CA ARG A 88 5.42 -21.66 3.26
C ARG A 88 5.81 -21.90 1.79
N GLN A 89 5.48 -20.97 0.90
CA GLN A 89 5.80 -21.07 -0.52
C GLN A 89 6.81 -20.02 -0.96
N VAL A 90 7.74 -20.42 -1.82
CA VAL A 90 8.80 -19.55 -2.35
C VAL A 90 8.24 -18.38 -3.16
N TRP A 91 7.16 -18.59 -3.90
CA TRP A 91 6.55 -17.57 -4.74
C TRP A 91 6.03 -16.38 -3.94
N PHE A 92 5.58 -16.60 -2.70
CA PHE A 92 5.00 -15.55 -1.85
C PHE A 92 6.04 -14.47 -1.53
N GLY A 93 7.27 -14.89 -1.20
CA GLY A 93 8.39 -13.96 -1.02
C GLY A 93 8.85 -13.28 -2.31
N ALA A 94 8.74 -13.95 -3.45
CA ALA A 94 9.07 -13.35 -4.75
C ALA A 94 8.09 -12.26 -5.19
N VAL A 95 6.87 -12.26 -4.64
CA VAL A 95 5.85 -11.24 -4.90
C VAL A 95 5.91 -10.12 -3.86
N MET A 96 5.94 -10.47 -2.58
CA MET A 96 5.89 -9.49 -1.50
C MET A 96 7.17 -8.66 -1.39
N ALA A 97 8.35 -9.25 -1.59
CA ALA A 97 9.60 -8.52 -1.40
C ALA A 97 9.81 -7.37 -2.42
N PRO A 98 9.58 -7.56 -3.73
CA PRO A 98 9.62 -6.44 -4.68
C PRO A 98 8.53 -5.38 -4.42
N LEU A 99 7.35 -5.79 -3.94
CA LEU A 99 6.28 -4.86 -3.58
C LEU A 99 6.70 -3.96 -2.40
N ILE A 100 7.18 -4.56 -1.31
CA ILE A 100 7.72 -3.84 -0.14
C ILE A 100 8.84 -2.89 -0.57
N TRP A 101 9.80 -3.38 -1.36
CA TRP A 101 10.90 -2.57 -1.87
C TRP A 101 10.42 -1.39 -2.72
N THR A 102 9.46 -1.60 -3.63
CA THR A 102 8.96 -0.52 -4.50
C THR A 102 8.26 0.56 -3.67
N THR A 103 7.45 0.17 -2.68
CA THR A 103 6.80 1.12 -1.78
C THR A 103 7.81 1.90 -0.94
N ALA A 104 8.83 1.23 -0.40
CA ALA A 104 9.92 1.87 0.33
C ALA A 104 10.72 2.84 -0.56
N LEU A 105 11.02 2.45 -1.80
CA LEU A 105 11.73 3.31 -2.74
C LEU A 105 10.91 4.56 -3.07
N LEU A 106 9.62 4.39 -3.35
CA LEU A 106 8.73 5.52 -3.64
C LEU A 106 8.58 6.48 -2.46
N SER A 107 8.58 5.98 -1.22
CA SER A 107 8.52 6.85 -0.04
C SER A 107 9.73 7.77 0.06
N GLY A 108 10.93 7.27 -0.24
CA GLY A 108 12.16 8.07 -0.24
C GLY A 108 12.30 9.03 -1.43
N LEU A 109 11.69 8.70 -2.57
CA LEU A 109 11.78 9.53 -3.79
C LEU A 109 10.77 10.68 -3.80
N VAL A 110 9.57 10.45 -3.24
CA VAL A 110 8.44 11.37 -3.44
C VAL A 110 8.07 12.12 -2.17
N ALA A 111 8.34 11.54 -1.00
CA ALA A 111 7.87 12.11 0.25
C ALA A 111 9.00 12.75 1.05
N GLN A 112 8.72 13.93 1.60
CA GLN A 112 9.59 14.62 2.54
C GLN A 112 9.07 14.40 3.97
N PRO A 113 9.93 14.11 4.95
CA PRO A 113 9.50 13.97 6.33
C PRO A 113 8.85 15.27 6.83
N ALA A 114 7.68 15.17 7.47
CA ALA A 114 6.97 16.33 8.02
C ALA A 114 7.83 17.11 9.05
N SER A 115 7.90 18.44 8.94
CA SER A 115 8.78 19.25 9.81
C SER A 115 8.09 19.88 11.03
N ARG A 116 6.76 19.76 11.16
CA ARG A 116 5.98 20.41 12.24
C ARG A 116 4.84 19.54 12.73
N LEU A 117 4.37 19.85 13.96
CA LEU A 117 3.10 19.34 14.50
C LEU A 117 1.95 19.57 13.52
N GLN A 118 1.27 18.51 13.09
CA GLN A 118 -0.02 18.61 12.42
C GLN A 118 -1.13 18.50 13.47
N SER A 119 -1.49 19.64 14.07
CA SER A 119 -2.52 19.75 15.12
C SER A 119 -3.90 19.26 14.68
N ALA A 120 -4.19 19.25 13.38
CA ALA A 120 -5.43 18.73 12.85
C ALA A 120 -5.55 17.19 12.91
N ALA A 121 -4.51 16.43 13.26
CA ALA A 121 -4.47 15.00 12.92
C ALA A 121 -4.57 14.02 14.11
N GLN A 122 -5.03 14.47 15.29
CA GLN A 122 -4.97 13.68 16.53
C GLN A 122 -6.30 13.04 16.98
N THR A 123 -7.39 13.11 16.22
CA THR A 123 -8.62 12.44 16.66
C THR A 123 -8.54 10.93 16.41
N PRO A 124 -9.07 10.09 17.32
CA PRO A 124 -9.08 8.64 17.13
C PRO A 124 -9.68 8.21 15.79
N TRP A 125 -10.68 8.95 15.29
CA TRP A 125 -11.31 8.71 14.00
C TRP A 125 -10.39 8.95 12.79
N VAL A 126 -9.53 9.98 12.83
CA VAL A 126 -8.56 10.24 11.75
C VAL A 126 -7.48 9.16 11.72
N ILE A 127 -7.05 8.71 12.90
CA ILE A 127 -6.10 7.59 13.04
C ILE A 127 -6.73 6.29 12.51
N ALA A 128 -7.96 5.98 12.93
CA ALA A 128 -8.68 4.78 12.47
C ALA A 128 -8.92 4.80 10.96
N HIS A 129 -9.33 5.94 10.40
CA HIS A 129 -9.43 6.16 8.95
C HIS A 129 -8.12 5.83 8.25
N GLY A 130 -7.03 6.50 8.66
CA GLY A 130 -5.76 6.36 7.99
C GLY A 130 -5.19 4.94 8.10
N MET A 131 -5.30 4.29 9.27
CA MET A 131 -4.93 2.88 9.44
C MET A 131 -5.71 1.97 8.49
N ALA A 132 -7.03 2.15 8.40
CA ALA A 132 -7.86 1.35 7.51
C ALA A 132 -7.50 1.55 6.03
N MET A 133 -7.22 2.79 5.62
CA MET A 133 -6.81 3.11 4.24
C MET A 133 -5.44 2.51 3.90
N VAL A 134 -4.47 2.56 4.82
CA VAL A 134 -3.16 1.96 4.61
C VAL A 134 -3.23 0.44 4.59
N LEU A 135 -4.01 -0.18 5.49
CA LEU A 135 -4.22 -1.62 5.47
C LEU A 135 -4.94 -2.07 4.19
N ALA A 136 -5.93 -1.30 3.70
CA ALA A 136 -6.58 -1.55 2.41
C ALA A 136 -5.56 -1.54 1.25
N ALA A 137 -4.66 -0.54 1.23
CA ALA A 137 -3.58 -0.46 0.26
C ALA A 137 -2.59 -1.65 0.36
N GLY A 138 -2.36 -2.17 1.56
CA GLY A 138 -1.61 -3.41 1.76
C GLY A 138 -2.30 -4.63 1.12
N MET A 139 -3.61 -4.78 1.38
CA MET A 139 -4.40 -5.91 0.88
C MET A 139 -4.57 -5.90 -0.65
N ILE A 140 -4.75 -4.73 -1.27
CA ILE A 140 -4.80 -4.62 -2.72
C ILE A 140 -3.42 -4.83 -3.36
N GLY A 141 -2.33 -4.44 -2.69
CA GLY A 141 -0.97 -4.77 -3.11
C GLY A 141 -0.73 -6.27 -3.13
N LEU A 142 -1.12 -6.98 -2.08
CA LEU A 142 -1.10 -8.45 -2.04
C LEU A 142 -1.92 -9.04 -3.20
N ALA A 143 -3.16 -8.56 -3.39
CA ALA A 143 -4.04 -9.03 -4.47
C ALA A 143 -3.44 -8.80 -5.86
N ALA A 144 -2.85 -7.64 -6.10
CA ALA A 144 -2.23 -7.29 -7.38
C ALA A 144 -0.97 -8.12 -7.63
N GLY A 145 -0.18 -8.38 -6.59
CA GLY A 145 0.97 -9.28 -6.66
C GLY A 145 0.59 -10.70 -7.05
N THR A 146 -0.46 -11.27 -6.43
CA THR A 146 -0.96 -12.60 -6.81
C THR A 146 -1.61 -12.62 -8.19
N ALA A 147 -2.31 -11.55 -8.58
CA ALA A 147 -2.86 -11.38 -9.92
C ALA A 147 -1.76 -11.30 -11.01
N ALA A 148 -0.69 -10.55 -10.76
CA ALA A 148 0.45 -10.47 -11.67
C ALA A 148 1.11 -11.84 -11.85
N LEU A 149 1.33 -12.56 -10.75
CA LEU A 149 1.85 -13.92 -10.79
C LEU A 149 0.92 -14.86 -11.58
N PHE A 150 -0.39 -14.77 -11.37
CA PHE A 150 -1.39 -15.52 -12.12
C PHE A 150 -1.33 -15.26 -13.63
N LEU A 151 -1.18 -14.00 -14.04
CA LEU A 151 -1.04 -13.63 -15.45
C LEU A 151 0.25 -14.21 -16.07
N VAL A 152 1.35 -14.19 -15.32
CA VAL A 152 2.62 -14.81 -15.74
C VAL A 152 2.47 -16.33 -15.85
N SER A 153 1.88 -16.98 -14.86
CA SER A 153 1.63 -18.43 -14.85
C SER A 153 0.78 -18.87 -16.05
N ARG A 154 -0.32 -18.16 -16.35
CA ARG A 154 -1.18 -18.46 -17.51
C ARG A 154 -0.47 -18.28 -18.86
N ARG A 155 0.42 -17.29 -19.01
CA ARG A 155 1.22 -17.11 -20.24
C ARG A 155 2.21 -18.27 -20.43
N ARG A 156 2.85 -18.72 -19.35
CA ARG A 156 3.82 -19.83 -19.38
C ARG A 156 3.19 -21.21 -19.58
N LEU A 157 1.91 -21.40 -19.25
CA LEU A 157 1.19 -22.64 -19.57
C LEU A 157 0.90 -22.80 -21.07
N LYS A 158 0.78 -21.69 -21.82
CA LYS A 158 0.50 -21.72 -23.27
C LYS A 158 1.73 -22.06 -24.12
N HIS A 159 2.93 -21.74 -23.65
CA HIS A 159 4.17 -22.19 -24.26
C HIS A 159 4.64 -23.42 -23.48
N LYS A 160 4.74 -24.61 -24.10
CA LYS A 160 5.18 -25.89 -23.45
C LYS A 160 6.56 -25.83 -22.74
N GLN A 161 7.17 -24.67 -22.61
CA GLN A 161 8.35 -24.40 -21.82
C GLN A 161 7.97 -24.27 -20.33
N LEU A 162 8.32 -25.31 -19.57
CA LEU A 162 8.64 -25.31 -18.12
C LEU A 162 7.66 -26.03 -17.18
N GLN A 163 7.58 -27.36 -17.30
CA GLN A 163 7.28 -28.24 -16.15
C GLN A 163 8.23 -28.00 -14.95
N LYS A 164 9.48 -27.57 -15.19
CA LYS A 164 10.47 -27.30 -14.11
C LYS A 164 10.16 -26.08 -13.23
N LEU A 165 9.41 -25.08 -13.71
CA LEU A 165 8.98 -23.92 -12.91
C LEU A 165 7.54 -24.07 -12.39
N LEU A 166 6.69 -24.81 -13.10
CA LEU A 166 5.28 -25.03 -12.72
C LEU A 166 5.10 -25.89 -11.47
N GLY A 167 6.00 -26.84 -11.18
CA GLY A 167 5.98 -27.58 -9.90
C GLY A 167 6.26 -26.72 -8.66
N ARG A 168 6.56 -25.42 -8.85
CA ARG A 168 6.93 -24.45 -7.79
C ARG A 168 6.03 -23.22 -7.76
N MET A 169 5.13 -23.10 -8.74
CA MET A 169 4.09 -22.08 -8.77
C MET A 169 2.85 -22.65 -8.08
N PRO A 170 2.11 -21.82 -7.31
CA PRO A 170 0.86 -22.25 -6.70
C PRO A 170 -0.15 -22.62 -7.79
N SER A 171 -1.13 -23.47 -7.45
CA SER A 171 -2.24 -23.75 -8.36
C SER A 171 -2.91 -22.44 -8.78
N ILE A 172 -3.43 -22.41 -10.01
CA ILE A 172 -4.15 -21.26 -10.55
C ILE A 172 -5.30 -20.86 -9.61
N GLU A 173 -5.98 -21.86 -9.04
CA GLU A 173 -7.02 -21.70 -8.03
C GLU A 173 -6.50 -20.98 -6.79
N LYS A 174 -5.34 -21.36 -6.23
CA LYS A 174 -4.79 -20.72 -5.05
C LYS A 174 -4.45 -19.24 -5.28
N LEU A 175 -3.98 -18.89 -6.49
CA LEU A 175 -3.74 -17.50 -6.86
C LEU A 175 -5.04 -16.70 -6.96
N GLU A 176 -6.08 -17.30 -7.56
CA GLU A 176 -7.42 -16.71 -7.63
C GLU A 176 -8.02 -16.53 -6.22
N ASP A 177 -7.86 -17.49 -5.32
CA ASP A 177 -8.33 -17.40 -3.93
C ASP A 177 -7.63 -16.30 -3.15
N MET A 178 -6.30 -16.21 -3.26
CA MET A 178 -5.54 -15.17 -2.57
C MET A 178 -5.81 -13.78 -3.15
N ASN A 179 -5.99 -13.68 -4.47
CA ASN A 179 -6.46 -12.46 -5.12
C ASN A 179 -7.84 -12.05 -4.58
N LEU A 180 -8.78 -12.98 -4.52
CA LEU A 180 -10.14 -12.74 -4.02
C LEU A 180 -10.16 -12.35 -2.53
N PHE A 181 -9.32 -13.00 -1.71
CA PHE A 181 -9.14 -12.64 -0.31
C PHE A 181 -8.65 -11.19 -0.17
N GLY A 182 -7.62 -10.81 -0.92
CA GLY A 182 -7.10 -9.45 -0.91
C GLY A 182 -8.11 -8.40 -1.40
N LEU A 183 -8.85 -8.70 -2.47
CA LEU A 183 -9.92 -7.83 -2.97
C LEU A 183 -11.02 -7.60 -1.92
N ARG A 184 -11.49 -8.67 -1.26
CA ARG A 184 -12.52 -8.59 -0.21
C ARG A 184 -12.04 -7.80 1.00
N ALA A 185 -10.84 -8.12 1.50
CA ALA A 185 -10.26 -7.42 2.64
C ALA A 185 -10.04 -5.94 2.33
N CYS A 186 -9.52 -5.63 1.13
CA CYS A 186 -9.39 -4.24 0.67
C CYS A 186 -10.73 -3.53 0.64
N LEU A 187 -11.79 -4.12 0.07
CA LEU A 187 -13.10 -3.49 0.01
C LEU A 187 -13.66 -3.20 1.41
N VAL A 188 -13.57 -4.15 2.34
CA VAL A 188 -14.05 -3.96 3.73
C VAL A 188 -13.29 -2.84 4.42
N LEU A 189 -11.95 -2.90 4.40
CA LEU A 189 -11.10 -1.89 5.03
C LEU A 189 -11.29 -0.50 4.41
N MET A 190 -11.39 -0.43 3.08
CA MET A 190 -11.59 0.83 2.37
C MET A 190 -13.00 1.39 2.60
N THR A 191 -14.03 0.55 2.75
CA THR A 191 -15.37 1.00 3.14
C THR A 191 -15.35 1.63 4.53
N PHE A 192 -14.74 0.95 5.50
CA PHE A 192 -14.58 1.50 6.85
C PHE A 192 -13.76 2.81 6.84
N GLY A 193 -12.69 2.86 6.05
CA GLY A 193 -11.89 4.07 5.82
C GLY A 193 -12.74 5.20 5.24
N LEU A 194 -13.48 4.98 4.16
CA LEU A 194 -14.34 6.00 3.55
C LEU A 194 -15.42 6.52 4.51
N VAL A 195 -16.11 5.62 5.22
CA VAL A 195 -17.15 6.01 6.19
C VAL A 195 -16.57 6.88 7.31
N THR A 196 -15.46 6.45 7.91
CA THR A 196 -14.80 7.22 8.98
C THR A 196 -14.21 8.53 8.46
N GLY A 197 -13.62 8.54 7.28
CA GLY A 197 -13.05 9.73 6.64
C GLY A 197 -14.11 10.78 6.31
N ILE A 198 -15.17 10.39 5.59
CA ILE A 198 -16.30 11.28 5.27
C ILE A 198 -16.98 11.78 6.55
N GLY A 199 -17.19 10.91 7.54
CA GLY A 199 -17.76 11.32 8.83
C GLY A 199 -16.93 12.39 9.53
N THR A 200 -15.59 12.24 9.56
CA THR A 200 -14.71 13.28 10.11
C THR A 200 -14.71 14.57 9.30
N ALA A 201 -14.79 14.47 7.98
CA ALA A 201 -14.85 15.63 7.10
C ALA A 201 -16.13 16.43 7.36
N MET A 202 -17.30 15.79 7.44
CA MET A 202 -18.58 16.45 7.69
C MET A 202 -18.64 17.18 9.04
N VAL A 203 -18.16 16.52 10.11
CA VAL A 203 -18.13 17.12 11.45
C VAL A 203 -17.21 18.33 11.49
N ARG A 204 -16.07 18.28 10.79
CA ARG A 204 -15.10 19.38 10.78
C ARG A 204 -15.44 20.50 9.82
N SER A 205 -16.04 20.20 8.67
CA SER A 205 -16.55 21.22 7.75
C SER A 205 -17.61 22.09 8.42
N ALA A 206 -18.47 21.48 9.26
CA ALA A 206 -19.46 22.21 10.04
C ALA A 206 -18.83 23.16 11.08
N VAL A 207 -17.65 22.82 11.61
CA VAL A 207 -16.95 23.61 12.63
C VAL A 207 -16.00 24.66 12.03
N LEU A 208 -15.43 24.39 10.85
CA LEU A 208 -14.42 25.24 10.21
C LEU A 208 -14.98 26.15 9.10
N GLY A 209 -16.27 26.04 8.76
CA GLY A 209 -16.92 26.87 7.74
C GLY A 209 -16.47 26.60 6.31
N ILE A 210 -15.74 25.51 6.07
CA ILE A 210 -15.30 25.06 4.74
C ILE A 210 -16.40 24.14 4.19
N SER A 211 -16.74 24.26 2.91
CA SER A 211 -17.78 23.41 2.30
C SER A 211 -17.29 21.95 2.24
N ALA A 212 -18.09 21.02 2.79
CA ALA A 212 -17.83 19.58 2.68
C ALA A 212 -17.66 19.13 1.22
N PHE A 213 -18.32 19.82 0.29
CA PHE A 213 -18.21 19.54 -1.14
C PHE A 213 -16.80 19.76 -1.68
N GLU A 214 -16.10 20.81 -1.26
CA GLU A 214 -14.73 21.09 -1.69
C GLU A 214 -13.74 20.02 -1.24
N TRP A 215 -14.02 19.38 -0.10
CA TRP A 215 -13.25 18.23 0.38
C TRP A 215 -13.54 16.98 -0.44
N LEU A 216 -14.81 16.69 -0.74
CA LEU A 216 -15.21 15.49 -1.50
C LEU A 216 -14.68 15.46 -2.94
N ILE A 217 -14.47 16.62 -3.56
CA ILE A 217 -13.96 16.73 -4.94
C ILE A 217 -12.42 16.69 -5.04
N ASP A 218 -11.70 16.55 -3.92
CA ASP A 218 -10.25 16.35 -3.98
C ASP A 218 -9.93 15.11 -4.82
N ALA A 219 -8.95 15.25 -5.71
CA ALA A 219 -8.59 14.22 -6.68
C ALA A 219 -8.31 12.87 -6.01
N LYS A 220 -7.74 12.87 -4.80
CA LYS A 220 -7.45 11.66 -4.04
C LYS A 220 -8.72 10.93 -3.63
N ILE A 221 -9.72 11.65 -3.14
CA ILE A 221 -10.99 11.07 -2.68
C ILE A 221 -11.79 10.53 -3.87
N VAL A 222 -11.85 11.28 -4.98
CA VAL A 222 -12.52 10.83 -6.21
C VAL A 222 -11.88 9.54 -6.72
N LEU A 223 -10.54 9.49 -6.81
CA LEU A 223 -9.81 8.29 -7.25
C LEU A 223 -10.08 7.09 -6.34
N ILE A 224 -10.04 7.28 -5.02
CA ILE A 224 -10.34 6.21 -4.05
C ILE A 224 -11.80 5.75 -4.20
N GLY A 225 -12.75 6.66 -4.42
CA GLY A 225 -14.16 6.34 -4.68
C GLY A 225 -14.34 5.52 -5.97
N VAL A 226 -13.62 5.87 -7.05
CA VAL A 226 -13.62 5.09 -8.29
C VAL A 226 -13.08 3.69 -8.06
N VAL A 227 -11.97 3.53 -7.32
CA VAL A 227 -11.44 2.21 -6.97
C VAL A 227 -12.45 1.43 -6.13
N TRP A 228 -13.11 2.07 -5.18
CA TRP A 228 -14.14 1.45 -4.34
C TRP A 228 -15.29 0.88 -5.17
N LEU A 229 -15.83 1.66 -6.11
CA LEU A 229 -16.86 1.21 -7.04
C LEU A 229 -16.37 0.06 -7.93
N LEU A 230 -15.13 0.16 -8.43
CA LEU A 230 -14.52 -0.89 -9.26
C LEU A 230 -14.40 -2.22 -8.49
N LEU A 231 -13.94 -2.18 -7.23
CA LEU A 231 -13.85 -3.37 -6.38
C LEU A 231 -15.23 -3.95 -6.05
N ALA A 232 -16.20 -3.09 -5.69
CA ALA A 232 -17.56 -3.50 -5.41
C ALA A 232 -18.22 -4.17 -6.64
N PHE A 233 -18.01 -3.58 -7.83
CA PHE A 233 -18.51 -4.13 -9.09
C PHE A 233 -17.92 -5.51 -9.38
N ILE A 234 -16.60 -5.68 -9.32
CA ILE A 234 -15.96 -6.98 -9.59
C ILE A 234 -16.46 -8.05 -8.61
N LEU A 235 -16.55 -7.72 -7.32
CA LEU A 235 -16.96 -8.67 -6.29
C LEU A 235 -18.45 -9.02 -6.38
N GLY A 236 -19.31 -8.03 -6.66
CA GLY A 236 -20.76 -8.21 -6.81
C GLY A 236 -21.15 -8.97 -8.07
N PHE A 237 -20.55 -8.64 -9.21
CA PHE A 237 -20.87 -9.24 -10.50
C PHE A 237 -20.03 -10.48 -10.84
N ARG A 238 -19.14 -10.93 -9.95
CA ARG A 238 -18.26 -12.09 -10.19
C ARG A 238 -19.04 -13.35 -10.60
N LYS A 239 -20.14 -13.63 -9.89
CA LYS A 239 -21.00 -14.81 -10.13
C LYS A 239 -21.90 -14.63 -11.35
N ALA A 240 -22.42 -13.42 -11.57
CA ALA A 240 -23.36 -13.13 -12.64
C ALA A 240 -22.68 -12.98 -14.02
N ALA A 241 -21.52 -12.33 -14.08
CA ALA A 241 -20.83 -12.01 -15.32
C ALA A 241 -19.79 -13.07 -15.74
N ALA A 242 -19.71 -14.21 -15.04
CA ALA A 242 -18.73 -15.28 -15.27
C ALA A 242 -17.32 -14.73 -15.54
N LEU A 243 -16.91 -13.71 -14.76
CA LEU A 243 -15.67 -12.98 -15.00
C LEU A 243 -14.50 -13.95 -14.97
N LYS A 244 -13.94 -14.23 -16.16
CA LYS A 244 -12.78 -15.11 -16.31
C LYS A 244 -11.67 -14.56 -15.43
N GLY A 245 -10.97 -15.42 -14.68
CA GLY A 245 -9.91 -14.98 -13.75
C GLY A 245 -8.84 -14.06 -14.37
N ARG A 246 -8.63 -14.14 -15.70
CA ARG A 246 -7.78 -13.19 -16.46
C ARG A 246 -8.26 -11.75 -16.41
N VAL A 247 -9.56 -11.52 -16.54
CA VAL A 247 -10.15 -10.17 -16.49
C VAL A 247 -10.00 -9.63 -15.06
N THR A 248 -10.39 -10.42 -14.06
CA THR A 248 -10.25 -10.08 -12.63
C THR A 248 -8.81 -9.73 -12.27
N ALA A 249 -7.83 -10.49 -12.74
CA ALA A 249 -6.42 -10.23 -12.48
C ALA A 249 -5.95 -8.88 -13.05
N TRP A 250 -6.31 -8.56 -14.31
CA TRP A 250 -5.97 -7.26 -14.90
C TRP A 250 -6.63 -6.10 -14.18
N ILE A 251 -7.91 -6.24 -13.82
CA ILE A 251 -8.61 -5.18 -13.10
C ILE A 251 -8.02 -4.99 -11.70
N THR A 252 -7.61 -6.08 -11.01
CA THR A 252 -6.91 -5.97 -9.72
C THR A 252 -5.61 -5.17 -9.84
N VAL A 253 -4.78 -5.48 -10.85
CA VAL A 253 -3.54 -4.74 -11.08
C VAL A 253 -3.83 -3.27 -11.38
N ALA A 254 -4.84 -2.99 -12.22
CA ALA A 254 -5.26 -1.61 -12.49
C ALA A 254 -5.75 -0.87 -11.24
N ALA A 255 -6.54 -1.53 -10.37
CA ALA A 255 -7.02 -0.97 -9.11
C ALA A 255 -5.86 -0.63 -8.16
N PHE A 256 -4.86 -1.51 -8.06
CA PHE A 256 -3.65 -1.24 -7.27
C PHE A 256 -2.87 -0.04 -7.82
N LEU A 257 -2.65 0.01 -9.14
CA LEU A 257 -1.97 1.14 -9.78
C LEU A 257 -2.73 2.46 -9.57
N LEU A 258 -4.06 2.42 -9.59
CA LEU A 258 -4.90 3.58 -9.34
C LEU A 258 -4.81 4.05 -7.88
N ILE A 259 -4.73 3.13 -6.91
CA ILE A 259 -4.44 3.47 -5.50
C ILE A 259 -3.04 4.06 -5.36
N MET A 260 -2.02 3.47 -5.99
CA MET A 260 -0.66 4.03 -5.95
C MET A 260 -0.61 5.42 -6.57
N PHE A 261 -1.35 5.66 -7.66
CA PHE A 261 -1.51 6.99 -8.22
C PHE A 261 -2.26 7.94 -7.27
N ALA A 262 -3.28 7.48 -6.55
CA ALA A 262 -3.96 8.27 -5.53
C ALA A 262 -3.01 8.66 -4.37
N PHE A 263 -2.10 7.78 -3.95
CA PHE A 263 -1.13 8.08 -2.87
C PHE A 263 0.02 8.98 -3.35
N VAL A 264 0.65 8.62 -4.46
CA VAL A 264 1.91 9.21 -4.94
C VAL A 264 1.66 10.22 -6.05
N GLY A 265 0.84 9.86 -7.03
CA GLY A 265 0.54 10.70 -8.19
C GLY A 265 -0.16 12.01 -7.82
N THR A 266 -1.14 11.98 -6.93
CA THR A 266 -1.81 13.23 -6.49
C THR A 266 -0.88 14.17 -5.72
N ALA A 267 0.10 13.62 -5.00
CA ALA A 267 1.11 14.40 -4.30
C ALA A 267 2.08 15.10 -5.27
N ILE A 268 2.43 14.44 -6.39
CA ILE A 268 3.35 14.98 -7.40
C ILE A 268 2.63 15.94 -8.36
N PHE A 269 1.47 15.53 -8.88
CA PHE A 269 0.83 16.18 -10.04
C PHE A 269 -0.33 17.10 -9.67
N CYS A 270 -0.99 16.88 -8.53
CA CYS A 270 -2.26 17.56 -8.22
C CYS A 270 -2.17 18.52 -7.03
N GLY A 271 -1.03 18.61 -6.34
CA GLY A 271 -0.87 19.49 -5.17
C GLY A 271 -2.03 19.31 -4.18
N SER A 272 -2.16 18.11 -3.60
CA SER A 272 -3.31 17.82 -2.74
C SER A 272 -3.40 18.81 -1.58
N LYS A 273 -4.56 19.48 -1.46
CA LYS A 273 -4.87 20.44 -0.39
C LYS A 273 -5.09 19.75 0.98
N HIS A 274 -4.88 18.44 1.06
CA HIS A 274 -4.82 17.67 2.30
C HIS A 274 -3.43 17.60 2.93
N ASP A 275 -2.43 18.26 2.34
CA ASP A 275 -1.21 18.54 3.07
C ASP A 275 -1.55 19.61 4.13
N PHE A 276 -1.56 19.24 5.42
CA PHE A 276 -1.73 20.18 6.53
C PHE A 276 -0.50 21.13 6.69
N ARG A 277 0.21 21.43 5.60
CA ARG A 277 1.10 22.59 5.52
C ARG A 277 0.22 23.81 5.60
N ALA A 278 0.25 24.48 6.75
CA ALA A 278 -0.27 25.83 6.85
C ALA A 278 0.43 26.71 5.82
N ASP A 279 -0.27 27.04 4.73
CA ASP A 279 0.13 28.13 3.85
C ASP A 279 -0.05 29.44 4.63
N LYS A 280 1.05 29.94 5.18
CA LYS A 280 1.17 31.30 5.71
C LYS A 280 2.34 32.02 5.04
N THR A 281 2.52 31.85 3.73
CA THR A 281 3.57 32.61 3.03
C THR A 281 3.03 33.82 2.28
N ASN A 282 1.70 34.00 2.18
CA ASN A 282 1.13 35.06 1.34
C ASN A 282 0.35 36.16 2.09
N ARG A 283 0.69 36.45 3.36
CA ARG A 283 0.02 37.52 4.14
C ARG A 283 0.92 38.64 4.64
N ILE A 284 2.19 38.70 4.19
CA ILE A 284 3.14 39.74 4.63
C ILE A 284 3.33 40.83 3.55
N GLU A 285 3.00 40.60 2.28
CA GLU A 285 3.26 41.59 1.21
C GLU A 285 2.11 42.55 0.88
N THR A 286 0.97 42.49 1.58
CA THR A 286 -0.18 43.39 1.32
C THR A 286 -0.46 44.41 2.44
N ARG A 287 0.54 44.72 3.28
CA ARG A 287 0.53 45.91 4.13
C ARG A 287 1.85 46.66 3.99
N GLN A 288 2.01 47.34 2.86
CA GLN A 288 2.75 48.59 2.76
C GLN A 288 1.92 49.57 1.95
#